data_AF-A0A165ZK26-F1
#
_entry.id   AF-A0A165ZK26-F1
#
_cell.length_a   1.000
_cell.length_b   1.000
_cell.length_c   1.000
_cell.angle_alpha   90.00
_cell.angle_beta   90.00
_cell.angle_gamma   90.00
#
_symmetry.space_group_name_H-M   'P 1'
#
loop_
_entity.id
_entity.type
_entity.pdbx_description
1 polymer ?
#
loop_
_entity_poly.entity_id
_entity_poly.type
_entity_poly.pdbx_seq_one_letter_code
_entity_poly.pdbx_strand_id
1 'polypeptide(L)'
;MDVQARRLAQGLRDPNNPTFCPACAAHFFDTYLDPTLDLSDNVPTLRKNHHDLLTGIMRFLTTVRSEVQLAAIQTSLRRATLECPLRRQVHRDFLPTGDFVDMVAKLMYSIILFCLVESSKLLETQRFSRQGLWPETADDILPRGPRESLDALLFWFGRMRQPIISHAFELIFLVCRPELSAVLHEDAYRSTFVDIFCTHIDWAVTRQRTPERRSPRRNVKETRDPTFFLTQIMQFLNAIYTGRGAVVDSFIRIVWGHEERVLASLDAALQVTDDQDLKRAIAVLESCLYQFLDRPVPVHIARLHDVKDSANNKNGFRRFYSIVSIISRSVVCCAPGCDTHQHQTVSGKLQRCAGCTLYQYCSRDCQKRHWGLDPLPHKAICRLLGGVFKMAPYRSLTGDQFAAACIAAGIIEEELCEQMCWFLVQEHTREHVERYRGRVREGEIASHSV
;
A
#
# COMPACT_ATOMS: atom_id res chain seq x y z
N MET A 1 -15.64 -9.39 26.12
CA MET A 1 -15.22 -8.41 25.11
C MET A 1 -15.92 -7.06 25.29
N ASP A 2 -17.26 -6.99 25.20
CA ASP A 2 -18.00 -5.71 25.13
C ASP A 2 -17.71 -4.68 26.24
N VAL A 3 -17.61 -5.13 27.49
CA VAL A 3 -17.30 -4.24 28.62
C VAL A 3 -15.89 -3.66 28.50
N GLN A 4 -14.92 -4.48 28.08
CA GLN A 4 -13.53 -4.04 27.92
C GLN A 4 -13.39 -3.12 26.70
N ALA A 5 -14.02 -3.47 25.57
CA ALA A 5 -14.00 -2.64 24.37
C ALA A 5 -14.59 -1.24 24.61
N ARG A 6 -15.73 -1.14 25.30
CA ARG A 6 -16.33 0.16 25.68
C ARG A 6 -15.44 0.98 26.62
N ARG A 7 -14.79 0.34 27.58
CA ARG A 7 -13.84 1.04 28.49
C ARG A 7 -12.63 1.58 27.73
N LEU A 8 -12.07 0.79 26.80
CA LEU A 8 -10.97 1.24 25.94
C LEU A 8 -11.42 2.41 25.05
N ALA A 9 -12.59 2.31 24.42
CA ALA A 9 -13.15 3.38 23.58
C ALA A 9 -13.32 4.68 24.37
N GLN A 10 -13.84 4.61 25.60
CA GLN A 10 -13.98 5.77 26.47
C GLN A 10 -12.63 6.41 26.80
N GLY A 11 -11.60 5.60 27.09
CA GLY A 11 -10.26 6.10 27.39
C GLY A 11 -9.51 6.66 26.17
N LEU A 12 -9.97 6.37 24.95
CA LEU A 12 -9.43 6.88 23.68
C LEU A 12 -10.14 8.13 23.15
N ARG A 13 -11.15 8.66 23.85
CA ARG A 13 -11.93 9.83 23.38
C ARG A 13 -11.07 11.07 23.16
N ASP A 14 -10.09 11.31 24.01
CA ASP A 14 -9.09 12.37 23.84
C ASP A 14 -7.74 11.74 23.44
N PRO A 15 -7.34 11.83 22.16
CA PRO A 15 -6.10 11.22 21.69
C PRO A 15 -4.83 11.88 22.25
N ASN A 16 -4.93 13.12 22.78
CA ASN A 16 -3.81 13.85 23.39
C ASN A 16 -3.67 13.56 24.89
N ASN A 17 -4.74 13.12 25.54
CA ASN A 17 -4.73 12.73 26.94
C ASN A 17 -5.50 11.41 27.17
N PRO A 18 -4.99 10.28 26.64
CA PRO A 18 -5.66 9.00 26.80
C PRO A 18 -5.70 8.57 28.26
N THR A 19 -6.85 8.07 28.70
CA THR A 19 -7.10 7.67 30.10
C THR A 19 -7.28 6.17 30.28
N PHE A 20 -7.12 5.37 29.22
CA PHE A 20 -7.16 3.92 29.33
C PHE A 20 -5.87 3.36 29.94
N CYS A 21 -5.95 2.15 30.51
CA CYS A 21 -4.78 1.44 31.02
C CYS A 21 -4.11 0.60 29.90
N PRO A 22 -2.85 0.87 29.52
CA PRO A 22 -2.05 0.06 28.61
C PRO A 22 -2.05 -1.44 28.89
N ALA A 23 -1.93 -1.85 30.16
CA ALA A 23 -1.94 -3.26 30.54
C ALA A 23 -3.29 -3.94 30.28
N CYS A 24 -4.40 -3.22 30.49
CA CYS A 24 -5.73 -3.72 30.15
C CYS A 24 -5.94 -3.79 28.64
N ALA A 25 -5.35 -2.86 27.87
CA ALA A 25 -5.39 -2.91 26.42
C ALA A 25 -4.59 -4.11 25.88
N ALA A 26 -3.39 -4.34 26.41
CA ALA A 26 -2.58 -5.52 26.07
C ALA A 26 -3.33 -6.81 26.39
N HIS A 27 -3.89 -6.93 27.60
CA HIS A 27 -4.70 -8.08 27.97
C HIS A 27 -5.94 -8.26 27.10
N PHE A 28 -6.62 -7.17 26.69
CA PHE A 28 -7.74 -7.25 25.75
C PHE A 28 -7.31 -7.87 24.43
N PHE A 29 -6.16 -7.45 23.90
CA PHE A 29 -5.59 -8.02 22.68
C PHE A 29 -5.22 -9.49 22.88
N ASP A 30 -4.47 -9.84 23.91
CA ASP A 30 -4.04 -11.23 24.15
C ASP A 30 -5.24 -12.17 24.39
N THR A 31 -6.34 -11.65 24.94
CA THR A 31 -7.54 -12.45 25.24
C THR A 31 -8.45 -12.65 24.02
N TYR A 32 -8.54 -11.66 23.12
CA TYR A 32 -9.56 -11.67 22.05
C TYR A 32 -8.99 -11.64 20.64
N LEU A 33 -7.74 -11.20 20.48
CA LEU A 33 -7.11 -10.90 19.18
C LEU A 33 -5.72 -11.52 19.04
N ASP A 34 -5.30 -12.37 19.97
CA ASP A 34 -4.06 -13.13 19.81
C ASP A 34 -4.17 -14.02 18.56
N PRO A 35 -3.22 -13.95 17.61
CA PRO A 35 -3.29 -14.74 16.38
C PRO A 35 -3.21 -16.27 16.59
N THR A 36 -2.89 -16.75 17.79
CA THR A 36 -3.00 -18.17 18.16
C THR A 36 -4.44 -18.61 18.46
N LEU A 37 -5.36 -17.65 18.64
CA LEU A 37 -6.78 -17.90 18.85
C LEU A 37 -7.54 -17.91 17.51
N ASP A 38 -8.72 -18.54 17.53
CA ASP A 38 -9.66 -18.41 16.41
C ASP A 38 -10.28 -17.01 16.40
N LEU A 39 -9.82 -16.17 15.47
CA LEU A 39 -10.26 -14.78 15.31
C LEU A 39 -11.63 -14.66 14.62
N SER A 40 -12.19 -15.76 14.11
CA SER A 40 -13.38 -15.76 13.23
C SER A 40 -14.63 -15.19 13.90
N ASP A 41 -14.77 -15.32 15.22
CA ASP A 41 -15.91 -14.75 15.95
C ASP A 41 -15.61 -13.34 16.49
N ASN A 42 -14.39 -13.10 16.95
CA ASN A 42 -14.05 -11.90 17.69
C ASN A 42 -13.89 -10.66 16.79
N VAL A 43 -13.20 -10.80 15.66
CA VAL A 43 -12.98 -9.67 14.75
C VAL A 43 -14.30 -9.17 14.14
N PRO A 44 -15.19 -10.04 13.60
CA PRO A 44 -16.50 -9.58 13.14
C PRO A 44 -17.35 -8.95 14.24
N THR A 45 -17.31 -9.49 15.47
CA THR A 45 -17.99 -8.88 16.62
C THR A 45 -17.47 -7.48 16.92
N LEU A 46 -16.14 -7.30 16.91
CA LEU A 46 -15.51 -5.99 17.11
C LEU A 46 -15.92 -5.00 16.02
N ARG A 47 -15.85 -5.43 14.76
CA ARG A 47 -16.21 -4.63 13.59
C ARG A 47 -17.69 -4.29 13.52
N LYS A 48 -18.58 -5.10 14.08
CA LYS A 48 -20.04 -4.87 14.04
C LYS A 48 -20.55 -4.04 15.22
N ASN A 49 -19.98 -4.25 16.41
CA ASN A 49 -20.57 -3.75 17.66
C ASN A 49 -19.72 -2.65 18.33
N HIS A 50 -18.49 -2.43 17.90
CA HIS A 50 -17.53 -1.56 18.60
C HIS A 50 -16.86 -0.53 17.68
N HIS A 51 -17.63 0.12 16.82
CA HIS A 51 -17.14 1.17 15.91
C HIS A 51 -16.46 2.31 16.68
N ASP A 52 -17.03 2.72 17.82
CA ASP A 52 -16.44 3.77 18.68
C ASP A 52 -15.01 3.44 19.14
N LEU A 53 -14.72 2.16 19.39
CA LEU A 53 -13.36 1.73 19.73
C LEU A 53 -12.46 1.86 18.51
N LEU A 54 -12.85 1.30 17.37
CA LEU A 54 -12.01 1.27 16.16
C LEU A 54 -11.74 2.68 15.62
N THR A 55 -12.78 3.53 15.55
CA THR A 55 -12.65 4.94 15.18
C THR A 55 -11.89 5.73 16.24
N GLY A 56 -12.03 5.41 17.54
CA GLY A 56 -11.21 5.98 18.61
C GLY A 56 -9.73 5.61 18.48
N ILE A 57 -9.42 4.38 18.10
CA ILE A 57 -8.06 3.93 17.77
C ILE A 57 -7.53 4.71 16.58
N MET A 58 -8.29 4.84 15.49
CA MET A 58 -7.85 5.61 14.33
C MET A 58 -7.62 7.07 14.68
N ARG A 59 -8.50 7.72 15.45
CA ARG A 59 -8.27 9.09 15.95
C ARG A 59 -6.97 9.20 16.73
N PHE A 60 -6.67 8.23 17.60
CA PHE A 60 -5.38 8.17 18.28
C PHE A 60 -4.24 8.03 17.27
N LEU A 61 -4.25 7.04 16.39
CA LEU A 61 -3.15 6.79 15.44
C LEU A 61 -2.94 7.95 14.46
N THR A 62 -4.01 8.62 14.03
CA THR A 62 -3.98 9.68 13.02
C THR A 62 -3.93 11.10 13.60
N THR A 63 -3.66 11.27 14.89
CA THR A 63 -3.38 12.59 15.48
C THR A 63 -1.88 12.89 15.35
N VAL A 64 -1.54 14.02 14.74
CA VAL A 64 -0.15 14.50 14.60
C VAL A 64 0.44 14.80 15.98
N ARG A 65 1.69 14.39 16.20
CA ARG A 65 2.36 14.50 17.52
C ARG A 65 3.76 15.07 17.40
N SER A 66 4.10 15.90 18.38
CA SER A 66 5.46 16.29 18.73
C SER A 66 6.02 15.38 19.83
N GLU A 67 7.34 15.37 20.01
CA GLU A 67 7.99 14.65 21.12
C GLU A 67 7.49 15.11 22.50
N VAL A 68 7.16 16.39 22.66
CA VAL A 68 6.59 16.93 23.91
C VAL A 68 5.21 16.32 24.19
N GLN A 69 4.36 16.21 23.17
CA GLN A 69 3.06 15.56 23.31
C GLN A 69 3.21 14.06 23.60
N LEU A 70 4.19 13.38 22.98
CA LEU A 70 4.47 11.97 23.30
C LEU A 70 4.88 11.79 24.76
N ALA A 71 5.74 12.66 25.31
CA ALA A 71 6.12 12.62 26.72
C ALA A 71 4.92 12.85 27.67
N ALA A 72 3.99 13.73 27.29
CA ALA A 72 2.75 13.95 28.03
C ALA A 72 1.85 12.72 28.01
N ILE A 73 1.64 12.12 26.83
CA ILE A 73 0.87 10.87 26.66
C ILE A 73 1.51 9.74 27.47
N GLN A 74 2.83 9.59 27.39
CA GLN A 74 3.60 8.60 28.16
C GLN A 74 3.35 8.73 29.67
N THR A 75 3.32 9.96 30.18
CA THR A 75 3.02 10.25 31.59
C THR A 75 1.57 9.89 31.94
N SER A 76 0.62 10.24 31.08
CA SER A 76 -0.81 9.92 31.27
C SER A 76 -1.07 8.42 31.29
N LEU A 77 -0.51 7.67 30.33
CA LEU A 77 -0.61 6.21 30.25
C LEU A 77 0.02 5.50 31.46
N ARG A 78 1.17 6.00 31.96
CA ARG A 78 1.79 5.49 33.19
C ARG A 78 0.88 5.70 34.39
N ARG A 79 0.31 6.90 34.54
CA ARG A 79 -0.64 7.22 35.61
C ARG A 79 -1.86 6.30 35.56
N ALA A 80 -2.50 6.19 34.40
CA ALA A 80 -3.65 5.31 34.18
C ALA A 80 -3.35 3.85 34.51
N THR A 81 -2.11 3.38 34.25
CA THR A 81 -1.68 2.03 34.64
C THR A 81 -1.55 1.85 36.15
N LEU A 82 -0.99 2.84 36.84
CA LEU A 82 -0.78 2.81 38.30
C LEU A 82 -2.11 2.86 39.07
N GLU A 83 -3.04 3.68 38.58
CA GLU A 83 -4.36 3.93 39.16
C GLU A 83 -5.43 2.92 38.70
N CYS A 84 -5.06 1.97 37.83
CA CYS A 84 -6.03 1.03 37.26
C CYS A 84 -6.66 0.13 38.34
N PRO A 85 -7.99 0.09 38.46
CA PRO A 85 -8.67 -0.75 39.46
C PRO A 85 -8.49 -2.25 39.21
N LEU A 86 -8.16 -2.65 37.97
CA LEU A 86 -7.93 -4.04 37.59
C LEU A 86 -6.48 -4.49 37.76
N ARG A 87 -5.60 -3.65 38.33
CA ARG A 87 -4.16 -3.92 38.43
C ARG A 87 -3.82 -5.28 39.05
N ARG A 88 -4.53 -5.68 40.12
CA ARG A 88 -4.28 -6.97 40.79
C ARG A 88 -4.69 -8.21 39.98
N GLN A 89 -5.63 -8.03 39.06
CA GLN A 89 -6.21 -9.12 38.25
C GLN A 89 -5.49 -9.25 36.91
N VAL A 90 -5.31 -8.13 36.21
CA VAL A 90 -4.91 -8.11 34.80
C VAL A 90 -3.42 -7.82 34.61
N HIS A 91 -2.77 -7.12 35.55
CA HIS A 91 -1.39 -6.65 35.32
C HIS A 91 -0.31 -7.60 35.84
N ARG A 92 -0.64 -8.82 36.29
CA ARG A 92 0.33 -9.71 36.98
C ARG A 92 1.58 -9.96 36.13
N ASP A 93 1.39 -10.14 34.83
CA ASP A 93 2.47 -10.45 33.89
C ASP A 93 2.89 -9.23 33.04
N PHE A 94 2.27 -8.07 33.29
CA PHE A 94 2.54 -6.86 32.53
C PHE A 94 3.77 -6.14 33.08
N LEU A 95 4.93 -6.40 32.48
CA LEU A 95 6.18 -5.69 32.73
C LEU A 95 6.55 -4.86 31.50
N PRO A 96 6.15 -3.57 31.45
CA PRO A 96 6.51 -2.71 30.34
C PRO A 96 8.00 -2.39 30.43
N THR A 97 8.80 -3.04 29.57
CA THR A 97 10.25 -2.89 29.52
C THR A 97 10.70 -1.79 28.56
N GLY A 98 9.84 -0.81 28.24
CA GLY A 98 10.13 0.23 27.26
C GLY A 98 9.17 1.43 27.29
N ASP A 99 9.14 2.14 26.17
CA ASP A 99 8.22 3.25 25.92
C ASP A 99 6.78 2.71 25.81
N PHE A 100 5.87 3.25 26.63
CA PHE A 100 4.48 2.81 26.64
C PHE A 100 3.74 3.32 25.42
N VAL A 101 4.11 4.49 24.90
CA VAL A 101 3.45 5.05 23.72
C VAL A 101 3.73 4.18 22.51
N ASP A 102 4.99 3.78 22.30
CA ASP A 102 5.35 2.85 21.23
C ASP A 102 4.64 1.50 21.38
N MET A 103 4.57 0.96 22.61
CA MET A 103 3.82 -0.27 22.90
C MET A 103 2.33 -0.14 22.55
N VAL A 104 1.71 0.96 22.98
CA VAL A 104 0.29 1.24 22.72
C VAL A 104 0.05 1.46 21.23
N ALA A 105 0.87 2.25 20.54
CA ALA A 105 0.74 2.45 19.10
C ALA A 105 0.84 1.12 18.35
N LYS A 106 1.82 0.27 18.71
CA LYS A 106 1.93 -1.09 18.16
C LYS A 106 0.65 -1.90 18.36
N LEU A 107 0.14 -1.93 19.60
CA LEU A 107 -1.08 -2.65 19.94
C LEU A 107 -2.29 -2.16 19.10
N MET A 108 -2.44 -0.84 19.00
CA MET A 108 -3.50 -0.19 18.26
C MET A 108 -3.42 -0.52 16.77
N TYR A 109 -2.23 -0.47 16.16
CA TYR A 109 -2.02 -0.92 14.79
C TYR A 109 -2.36 -2.40 14.60
N SER A 110 -2.01 -3.27 15.56
CA SER A 110 -2.37 -4.70 15.47
C SER A 110 -3.88 -4.91 15.45
N ILE A 111 -4.64 -4.19 16.29
CA ILE A 111 -6.11 -4.29 16.31
C ILE A 111 -6.70 -3.87 14.95
N ILE A 112 -6.25 -2.73 14.42
CA ILE A 112 -6.70 -2.23 13.11
C ILE A 112 -6.31 -3.19 12.00
N LEU A 113 -5.08 -3.71 12.03
CA LEU A 113 -4.62 -4.67 11.05
C LEU A 113 -5.55 -5.90 11.00
N PHE A 114 -5.85 -6.52 12.13
CA PHE A 114 -6.74 -7.69 12.14
C PHE A 114 -8.14 -7.37 11.59
N CYS A 115 -8.70 -6.21 11.93
CA CYS A 115 -9.98 -5.77 11.37
C CYS A 115 -9.92 -5.57 9.85
N LEU A 116 -8.83 -5.02 9.32
CA LEU A 116 -8.66 -4.80 7.88
C LEU A 116 -8.34 -6.08 7.11
N VAL A 117 -7.54 -7.00 7.67
CA VAL A 117 -7.23 -8.31 7.07
C VAL A 117 -8.49 -9.16 6.93
N GLU A 118 -9.35 -9.20 7.96
CA GLU A 118 -10.63 -9.92 7.88
C GLU A 118 -11.58 -9.27 6.86
N SER A 119 -11.38 -7.98 6.58
CA SER A 119 -12.09 -7.26 5.51
C SER A 119 -11.55 -7.58 4.10
N SER A 120 -11.36 -8.86 3.77
CA SER A 120 -10.86 -9.30 2.44
C SER A 120 -11.64 -8.66 1.28
N LYS A 121 -12.96 -8.61 1.38
CA LYS A 121 -13.83 -7.96 0.40
C LYS A 121 -13.61 -6.44 0.33
N LEU A 122 -13.18 -5.77 1.39
CA LEU A 122 -12.82 -4.35 1.34
C LEU A 122 -11.50 -4.15 0.61
N LEU A 123 -10.48 -4.95 0.90
CA LEU A 123 -9.18 -4.90 0.21
C LEU A 123 -9.31 -5.27 -1.26
N GLU A 124 -10.12 -6.29 -1.55
CA GLU A 124 -10.49 -6.65 -2.90
C GLU A 124 -11.34 -5.58 -3.51
N THR A 125 -12.51 -5.24 -3.00
CA THR A 125 -13.42 -4.38 -3.77
C THR A 125 -13.14 -2.90 -3.61
N GLN A 126 -12.32 -2.45 -2.66
CA GLN A 126 -12.17 -1.04 -2.23
C GLN A 126 -13.52 -0.34 -2.03
N ARG A 127 -14.48 -1.09 -1.47
CA ARG A 127 -15.81 -0.60 -1.11
C ARG A 127 -16.04 -0.84 0.37
N PHE A 128 -16.34 0.25 1.06
CA PHE A 128 -16.75 0.21 2.46
C PHE A 128 -18.05 -0.57 2.64
N SER A 129 -18.23 -1.08 3.86
CA SER A 129 -19.38 -1.93 4.17
C SER A 129 -20.67 -1.12 4.08
N ARG A 130 -21.70 -1.73 3.47
CA ARG A 130 -23.09 -1.25 3.57
C ARG A 130 -23.90 -2.03 4.60
N GLN A 131 -23.27 -2.97 5.29
CA GLN A 131 -23.91 -3.90 6.24
C GLN A 131 -23.67 -3.49 7.70
N GLY A 132 -23.22 -2.26 7.95
CA GLY A 132 -22.89 -1.79 9.29
C GLY A 132 -21.66 -2.48 9.89
N LEU A 133 -20.66 -2.79 9.06
CA LEU A 133 -19.37 -3.30 9.55
C LEU A 133 -18.33 -2.21 9.38
N TRP A 134 -17.57 -1.95 10.42
CA TRP A 134 -16.42 -1.06 10.33
C TRP A 134 -15.37 -1.59 9.33
N PRO A 135 -14.75 -0.75 8.49
CA PRO A 135 -15.06 0.66 8.26
C PRO A 135 -16.28 0.81 7.31
N GLU A 136 -17.17 1.75 7.64
CA GLU A 136 -18.34 2.10 6.81
C GLU A 136 -18.01 3.21 5.81
N THR A 137 -17.01 4.04 6.13
CA THR A 137 -16.57 5.17 5.32
C THR A 137 -15.06 5.35 5.40
N ALA A 138 -14.51 6.19 4.52
CA ALA A 138 -13.11 6.60 4.63
C ALA A 138 -12.84 7.38 5.92
N ASP A 139 -13.82 8.15 6.42
CA ASP A 139 -13.70 8.95 7.65
C ASP A 139 -13.54 8.09 8.91
N ASP A 140 -13.97 6.82 8.88
CA ASP A 140 -13.73 5.87 9.97
C ASP A 140 -12.24 5.53 10.11
N ILE A 141 -11.50 5.58 9.00
CA ILE A 141 -10.05 5.29 8.92
C ILE A 141 -9.25 6.60 8.98
N LEU A 142 -9.76 7.67 8.37
CA LEU A 142 -9.13 8.97 8.29
C LEU A 142 -9.95 10.04 9.03
N PRO A 143 -10.18 9.90 10.34
CA PRO A 143 -11.11 10.77 11.08
C PRO A 143 -10.62 12.22 11.25
N ARG A 144 -9.41 12.52 10.80
CA ARG A 144 -8.80 13.86 10.77
C ARG A 144 -8.66 14.42 9.36
N GLY A 145 -9.23 13.72 8.37
CA GLY A 145 -9.05 13.99 6.95
C GLY A 145 -7.72 13.47 6.41
N PRO A 146 -7.57 13.40 5.09
CA PRO A 146 -6.46 12.66 4.46
C PRO A 146 -5.07 13.22 4.79
N ARG A 147 -4.94 14.55 4.87
CA ARG A 147 -3.67 15.24 5.11
C ARG A 147 -3.14 15.00 6.53
N GLU A 148 -3.90 15.38 7.55
CA GLU A 148 -3.50 15.18 8.95
C GLU A 148 -3.29 13.69 9.27
N SER A 149 -4.14 12.83 8.71
CA SER A 149 -3.97 11.39 8.88
C SER A 149 -2.69 10.87 8.24
N LEU A 150 -2.34 11.30 7.02
CA LEU A 150 -1.09 10.90 6.38
C LEU A 150 0.14 11.38 7.16
N ASP A 151 0.14 12.63 7.64
CA ASP A 151 1.23 13.16 8.49
C ASP A 151 1.48 12.27 9.71
N ALA A 152 0.41 11.90 10.42
CA ALA A 152 0.50 11.05 11.60
C ALA A 152 0.91 9.60 11.26
N LEU A 153 0.42 9.04 10.15
CA LEU A 153 0.82 7.71 9.68
C LEU A 153 2.30 7.67 9.30
N LEU A 154 2.79 8.67 8.55
CA LEU A 154 4.21 8.82 8.21
C LEU A 154 5.07 8.99 9.47
N PHE A 155 4.61 9.78 10.44
CA PHE A 155 5.29 9.93 11.73
C PHE A 155 5.49 8.57 12.42
N TRP A 156 4.44 7.77 12.55
CA TRP A 156 4.54 6.44 13.18
C TRP A 156 5.39 5.47 12.37
N PHE A 157 5.25 5.51 11.04
CA PHE A 157 6.04 4.68 10.14
C PHE A 157 7.52 4.97 10.34
N GLY A 158 7.95 6.22 10.20
CA GLY A 158 9.35 6.63 10.36
C GLY A 158 9.90 6.45 11.78
N ARG A 159 9.08 6.67 12.82
CA ARG A 159 9.49 6.47 14.21
C ARG A 159 9.70 4.99 14.53
N MET A 160 8.77 4.13 14.11
CA MET A 160 8.69 2.76 14.57
C MET A 160 9.04 1.77 13.46
N ARG A 161 10.22 1.16 13.59
CA ARG A 161 10.70 0.09 12.68
C ARG A 161 10.08 -1.26 13.04
N GLN A 162 8.76 -1.36 12.95
CA GLN A 162 7.99 -2.57 13.29
C GLN A 162 7.22 -3.07 12.07
N PRO A 163 7.35 -4.35 11.67
CA PRO A 163 6.65 -4.91 10.51
C PRO A 163 5.13 -4.70 10.55
N ILE A 164 4.53 -4.81 11.73
CA ILE A 164 3.08 -4.63 11.94
C ILE A 164 2.60 -3.22 11.54
N ILE A 165 3.43 -2.19 11.75
CA ILE A 165 3.07 -0.81 11.43
C ILE A 165 3.18 -0.60 9.94
N SER A 166 4.23 -1.11 9.30
CA SER A 166 4.36 -1.10 7.84
C SER A 166 3.16 -1.77 7.17
N HIS A 167 2.75 -2.94 7.66
CA HIS A 167 1.64 -3.69 7.07
C HIS A 167 0.28 -3.03 7.36
N ALA A 168 0.06 -2.50 8.56
CA ALA A 168 -1.15 -1.76 8.85
C ALA A 168 -1.25 -0.48 8.00
N PHE A 169 -0.13 0.24 7.81
CA PHE A 169 -0.08 1.39 6.92
C PHE A 169 -0.35 1.00 5.47
N GLU A 170 0.23 -0.10 4.97
CA GLU A 170 -0.10 -0.64 3.65
C GLU A 170 -1.61 -0.87 3.48
N LEU A 171 -2.26 -1.54 4.44
CA LEU A 171 -3.70 -1.80 4.35
C LEU A 171 -4.53 -0.52 4.45
N ILE A 172 -4.18 0.41 5.34
CA ILE A 172 -4.84 1.72 5.45
C ILE A 172 -4.70 2.48 4.12
N PHE A 173 -3.50 2.50 3.54
CA PHE A 173 -3.23 3.11 2.24
C PHE A 173 -4.03 2.45 1.12
N LEU A 174 -4.14 1.12 1.11
CA LEU A 174 -4.93 0.41 0.11
C LEU A 174 -6.42 0.73 0.24
N VAL A 175 -6.96 0.76 1.45
CA VAL A 175 -8.40 1.03 1.67
C VAL A 175 -8.75 2.48 1.34
N CYS A 176 -7.91 3.43 1.77
CA CYS A 176 -8.09 4.86 1.55
C CYS A 176 -7.19 5.42 0.44
N ARG A 177 -6.92 4.59 -0.57
CA ARG A 177 -6.01 4.96 -1.67
C ARG A 177 -6.41 6.26 -2.36
N PRO A 178 -7.68 6.50 -2.72
CA PRO A 178 -8.07 7.74 -3.41
C PRO A 178 -7.75 8.98 -2.60
N GLU A 179 -8.04 8.94 -1.30
CA GLU A 179 -7.84 10.03 -0.36
C GLU A 179 -6.34 10.27 -0.12
N LEU A 180 -5.58 9.21 0.15
CA LEU A 180 -4.18 9.31 0.54
C LEU A 180 -3.25 9.51 -0.65
N SER A 181 -3.54 8.95 -1.82
CA SER A 181 -2.67 9.11 -3.01
C SER A 181 -2.65 10.55 -3.48
N ALA A 182 -3.77 11.27 -3.41
CA ALA A 182 -3.83 12.68 -3.78
C ALA A 182 -2.86 13.52 -2.94
N VAL A 183 -2.84 13.31 -1.63
CA VAL A 183 -1.93 14.00 -0.70
C VAL A 183 -0.49 13.50 -0.85
N LEU A 184 -0.28 12.19 -0.98
CA LEU A 184 1.04 11.58 -1.08
C LEU A 184 1.81 12.05 -2.33
N HIS A 185 1.11 12.39 -3.41
CA HIS A 185 1.75 12.94 -4.62
C HIS A 185 2.24 14.38 -4.45
N GLU A 186 1.87 15.09 -3.39
CA GLU A 186 2.41 16.43 -3.10
C GLU A 186 3.89 16.35 -2.73
N ASP A 187 4.70 17.28 -3.22
CA ASP A 187 6.17 17.24 -3.13
C ASP A 187 6.71 17.03 -1.70
N ALA A 188 6.10 17.70 -0.71
CA ALA A 188 6.51 17.58 0.69
C ALA A 188 6.26 16.19 1.28
N TYR A 189 5.08 15.62 1.03
CA TYR A 189 4.70 14.29 1.53
C TYR A 189 5.45 13.20 0.80
N ARG A 190 5.61 13.36 -0.52
CA ARG A 190 6.41 12.48 -1.37
C ARG A 190 7.84 12.37 -0.85
N SER A 191 8.50 13.49 -0.64
CA SER A 191 9.89 13.53 -0.15
C SER A 191 10.03 12.91 1.24
N THR A 192 9.10 13.24 2.14
CA THR A 192 9.07 12.66 3.50
C THR A 192 8.86 11.15 3.46
N PHE A 193 7.93 10.66 2.64
CA PHE A 193 7.68 9.23 2.48
C PHE A 193 8.90 8.50 1.94
N VAL A 194 9.53 9.02 0.88
CA VAL A 194 10.72 8.39 0.27
C VAL A 194 11.89 8.36 1.25
N ASP A 195 12.12 9.43 2.01
CA ASP A 195 13.20 9.47 3.00
C ASP A 195 13.00 8.45 4.13
N ILE A 196 11.78 8.41 4.70
CA ILE A 196 11.40 7.41 5.71
C ILE A 196 11.61 6.01 5.14
N PHE A 197 11.07 5.76 3.96
CA PHE A 197 11.15 4.48 3.27
C PHE A 197 12.59 4.00 3.08
N CYS A 198 13.45 4.85 2.52
CA CYS A 198 14.85 4.52 2.30
C CYS A 198 15.60 4.34 3.63
N THR A 199 15.30 5.14 4.65
CA THR A 199 15.83 4.98 6.02
C THR A 199 15.48 3.62 6.62
N HIS A 200 14.29 3.10 6.36
CA HIS A 200 13.90 1.76 6.81
C HIS A 200 14.68 0.66 6.10
N ILE A 201 14.88 0.78 4.78
CA ILE A 201 15.70 -0.17 4.02
C ILE A 201 17.13 -0.15 4.55
N ASP A 202 17.74 1.02 4.65
CA ASP A 202 19.14 1.16 5.07
C ASP A 202 19.38 0.64 6.48
N TRP A 203 18.40 0.84 7.38
CA TRP A 203 18.44 0.24 8.72
C TRP A 203 18.46 -1.29 8.65
N ALA A 204 17.59 -1.89 7.82
CA ALA A 204 17.53 -3.34 7.69
C ALA A 204 18.83 -3.90 7.08
N VAL A 205 19.36 -3.23 6.05
CA VAL A 205 20.66 -3.54 5.43
C VAL A 205 21.79 -3.49 6.45
N THR A 206 21.86 -2.41 7.23
CA THR A 206 22.90 -2.23 8.26
C THR A 206 22.81 -3.33 9.33
N ARG A 207 21.59 -3.70 9.74
CA ARG A 207 21.33 -4.74 10.72
C ARG A 207 21.68 -6.14 10.18
N GLN A 208 21.49 -6.39 8.89
CA GLN A 208 21.87 -7.65 8.24
C GLN A 208 23.39 -7.78 8.08
N ARG A 209 24.09 -6.69 7.75
CA ARG A 209 25.56 -6.65 7.64
C ARG A 209 26.28 -6.75 8.98
N THR A 210 25.65 -6.29 10.05
CA THR A 210 26.24 -6.30 11.40
C THR A 210 25.72 -7.52 12.16
N PRO A 211 26.41 -8.67 12.16
CA PRO A 211 25.98 -9.82 12.93
C PRO A 211 25.91 -9.41 14.40
N GLU A 212 24.71 -9.23 14.94
CA GLU A 212 24.52 -9.02 16.36
C GLU A 212 25.21 -10.21 17.06
N ARG A 213 26.19 -9.92 17.93
CA ARG A 213 26.74 -10.92 18.84
C ARG A 213 25.56 -11.58 19.52
N ARG A 214 25.21 -12.80 19.10
CA ARG A 214 24.03 -13.53 19.55
C ARG A 214 24.06 -13.55 21.07
N SER A 215 23.30 -12.67 21.70
CA SER A 215 23.13 -12.70 23.14
C SER A 215 22.35 -13.97 23.42
N PRO A 216 22.91 -14.97 24.14
CA PRO A 216 22.27 -16.27 24.34
C PRO A 216 20.93 -16.20 25.11
N ARG A 217 20.52 -15.02 25.58
CA ARG A 217 19.43 -14.84 26.56
C ARG A 217 18.17 -14.17 26.03
N ARG A 218 18.07 -13.78 24.75
CA ARG A 218 16.82 -13.19 24.21
C ARG A 218 16.08 -14.17 23.31
N ASN A 219 15.13 -14.90 23.89
CA ASN A 219 14.12 -15.71 23.19
C ASN A 219 13.04 -14.88 22.44
N VAL A 220 13.29 -13.59 22.15
CA VAL A 220 12.33 -12.76 21.38
C VAL A 220 12.60 -12.99 19.89
N LYS A 221 12.10 -14.11 19.36
CA LYS A 221 12.47 -14.64 18.04
C LYS A 221 11.86 -13.92 16.83
N GLU A 222 10.79 -13.13 16.97
CA GLU A 222 9.96 -12.84 15.78
C GLU A 222 9.89 -11.38 15.31
N THR A 223 10.39 -10.39 16.06
CA THR A 223 10.15 -8.96 15.72
C THR A 223 11.38 -8.22 15.18
N ARG A 224 12.48 -8.92 14.89
CA ARG A 224 13.77 -8.27 14.57
C ARG A 224 14.52 -8.87 13.38
N ASP A 225 13.93 -9.80 12.65
CA ASP A 225 14.53 -10.30 11.41
C ASP A 225 14.52 -9.18 10.35
N PRO A 226 15.70 -8.68 9.92
CA PRO A 226 15.77 -7.65 8.88
C PRO A 226 15.16 -8.10 7.56
N THR A 227 15.23 -9.39 7.24
CA THR A 227 14.71 -9.94 5.97
C THR A 227 13.19 -9.84 5.95
N PHE A 228 12.52 -10.31 7.01
CA PHE A 228 11.07 -10.15 7.15
C PHE A 228 10.63 -8.68 7.08
N PHE A 229 11.38 -7.77 7.71
CA PHE A 229 11.07 -6.34 7.64
C PHE A 229 11.22 -5.77 6.23
N LEU A 230 12.30 -6.12 5.50
CA LEU A 230 12.47 -5.76 4.09
C LEU A 230 11.33 -6.31 3.22
N THR A 231 10.90 -7.55 3.47
CA THR A 231 9.77 -8.15 2.76
C THR A 231 8.49 -7.33 2.95
N GLN A 232 8.16 -6.92 4.17
CA GLN A 232 6.97 -6.08 4.40
C GLN A 232 7.07 -4.70 3.71
N ILE A 233 8.26 -4.10 3.69
CA ILE A 233 8.50 -2.82 3.01
C ILE A 233 8.32 -2.97 1.49
N MET A 234 8.85 -4.05 0.90
CA MET A 234 8.69 -4.34 -0.52
C MET A 234 7.25 -4.70 -0.88
N GLN A 235 6.53 -5.41 -0.02
CA GLN A 235 5.10 -5.66 -0.20
C GLN A 235 4.33 -4.33 -0.27
N PHE A 236 4.64 -3.37 0.60
CA PHE A 236 3.99 -2.07 0.56
C PHE A 236 4.30 -1.29 -0.74
N LEU A 237 5.56 -1.25 -1.21
CA LEU A 237 5.85 -0.65 -2.51
C LEU A 237 5.15 -1.36 -3.66
N ASN A 238 5.13 -2.69 -3.63
CA ASN A 238 4.45 -3.46 -4.65
C ASN A 238 2.93 -3.20 -4.59
N ALA A 239 2.36 -3.00 -3.41
CA ALA A 239 0.98 -2.59 -3.25
C ALA A 239 0.76 -1.20 -3.88
N ILE A 240 1.64 -0.22 -3.66
CA ILE A 240 1.59 1.08 -4.33
C ILE A 240 1.64 0.92 -5.86
N TYR A 241 2.56 0.09 -6.36
CA TYR A 241 2.82 -0.10 -7.78
C TYR A 241 1.73 -0.89 -8.53
N THR A 242 1.34 -2.06 -8.01
CA THR A 242 0.44 -3.03 -8.68
C THR A 242 -0.85 -3.30 -7.92
N GLY A 243 -0.98 -2.78 -6.69
CA GLY A 243 -2.16 -2.98 -5.87
C GLY A 243 -3.41 -2.38 -6.49
N ARG A 244 -4.56 -2.77 -5.96
CA ARG A 244 -5.82 -2.36 -6.56
C ARG A 244 -6.00 -0.84 -6.53
N GLY A 245 -6.46 -0.29 -7.65
CA GLY A 245 -6.56 1.16 -7.83
C GLY A 245 -5.24 1.85 -8.06
N ALA A 246 -4.15 1.09 -8.30
CA ALA A 246 -2.91 1.69 -8.80
C ALA A 246 -3.18 2.33 -10.15
N VAL A 247 -2.77 3.58 -10.28
CA VAL A 247 -2.63 4.21 -11.58
C VAL A 247 -1.30 3.75 -12.17
N VAL A 248 -1.24 3.59 -13.48
CA VAL A 248 0.03 3.40 -14.18
C VAL A 248 0.97 4.53 -13.76
N ASP A 249 2.23 4.20 -13.46
CA ASP A 249 3.25 5.11 -12.96
C ASP A 249 3.07 5.64 -11.51
N SER A 250 2.13 5.13 -10.71
CA SER A 250 1.96 5.59 -9.30
C SER A 250 3.27 5.53 -8.50
N PHE A 251 4.03 4.44 -8.66
CA PHE A 251 5.34 4.30 -8.01
C PHE A 251 6.33 5.36 -8.49
N ILE A 252 6.44 5.56 -9.81
CA ILE A 252 7.32 6.57 -10.41
C ILE A 252 6.95 7.98 -9.93
N ARG A 253 5.66 8.30 -9.83
CA ARG A 253 5.19 9.59 -9.31
C ARG A 253 5.56 9.80 -7.84
N ILE A 254 5.64 8.73 -7.05
CA ILE A 254 6.01 8.76 -5.62
C ILE A 254 7.53 8.86 -5.44
N VAL A 255 8.34 8.30 -6.33
CA VAL A 255 9.81 8.39 -6.22
C VAL A 255 10.40 9.56 -6.99
N TRP A 256 9.54 10.39 -7.60
CA TRP A 256 9.94 11.51 -8.45
C TRP A 256 10.87 12.50 -7.73
N GLY A 257 12.04 12.74 -8.32
CA GLY A 257 13.11 13.59 -7.79
C GLY A 257 13.98 12.93 -6.72
N HIS A 258 13.72 11.66 -6.40
CA HIS A 258 14.42 10.86 -5.40
C HIS A 258 14.89 9.51 -5.96
N GLU A 259 14.92 9.37 -7.28
CA GLU A 259 15.15 8.10 -7.98
C GLU A 259 16.50 7.49 -7.59
N GLU A 260 17.56 8.29 -7.56
CA GLU A 260 18.91 7.87 -7.17
C GLU A 260 18.98 7.38 -5.72
N ARG A 261 18.29 8.09 -4.82
CA ARG A 261 18.24 7.74 -3.39
C ARG A 261 17.56 6.40 -3.17
N VAL A 262 16.48 6.15 -3.90
CA VAL A 262 15.73 4.89 -3.87
C VAL A 262 16.56 3.76 -4.50
N LEU A 263 17.15 3.98 -5.67
CA LEU A 263 18.04 3.01 -6.33
C LEU A 263 19.19 2.58 -5.41
N ALA A 264 19.86 3.52 -4.74
CA ALA A 264 20.95 3.20 -3.82
C ALA A 264 20.51 2.31 -2.64
N SER A 265 19.33 2.58 -2.05
CA SER A 265 18.78 1.72 -0.99
C SER A 265 18.38 0.36 -1.51
N LEU A 266 17.72 0.28 -2.67
CA LEU A 266 17.30 -0.97 -3.27
C LEU A 266 18.48 -1.87 -3.63
N ASP A 267 19.54 -1.32 -4.25
CA ASP A 267 20.76 -2.08 -4.55
C ASP A 267 21.40 -2.60 -3.27
N ALA A 268 21.54 -1.73 -2.25
CA ALA A 268 22.10 -2.13 -0.97
C ALA A 268 21.31 -3.28 -0.30
N ALA A 269 19.97 -3.27 -0.43
CA ALA A 269 19.09 -4.36 0.02
C ALA A 269 19.29 -5.62 -0.80
N LEU A 270 19.38 -5.51 -2.11
CA LEU A 270 19.58 -6.62 -3.03
C LEU A 270 20.87 -7.39 -2.73
N GLN A 271 21.94 -6.66 -2.38
CA GLN A 271 23.25 -7.25 -2.07
C GLN A 271 23.28 -8.03 -0.76
N VAL A 272 22.37 -7.75 0.19
CA VAL A 272 22.41 -8.38 1.53
C VAL A 272 21.36 -9.45 1.74
N THR A 273 20.24 -9.41 1.00
CA THR A 273 19.21 -10.45 1.13
C THR A 273 19.64 -11.75 0.46
N ASP A 274 19.21 -12.88 1.01
CA ASP A 274 19.33 -14.20 0.35
C ASP A 274 17.98 -14.72 -0.16
N ASP A 275 16.87 -14.07 0.23
CA ASP A 275 15.52 -14.42 -0.17
C ASP A 275 15.29 -14.10 -1.66
N GLN A 276 15.01 -15.13 -2.44
CA GLN A 276 14.89 -15.02 -3.90
C GLN A 276 13.62 -14.27 -4.34
N ASP A 277 12.52 -14.37 -3.59
CA ASP A 277 11.30 -13.65 -3.92
C ASP A 277 11.45 -12.16 -3.59
N LEU A 278 12.14 -11.85 -2.49
CA LEU A 278 12.53 -10.48 -2.16
C LEU A 278 13.48 -9.88 -3.21
N LYS A 279 14.51 -10.62 -3.65
CA LYS A 279 15.42 -10.18 -4.74
C LYS A 279 14.65 -9.84 -6.02
N ARG A 280 13.67 -10.65 -6.39
CA ARG A 280 12.83 -10.40 -7.56
C ARG A 280 11.99 -9.15 -7.39
N ALA A 281 11.35 -8.98 -6.23
CA ALA A 281 10.55 -7.78 -5.95
C ALA A 281 11.39 -6.50 -6.05
N ILE A 282 12.61 -6.51 -5.50
CA ILE A 282 13.56 -5.39 -5.61
C ILE A 282 13.96 -5.16 -7.07
N ALA A 283 14.35 -6.21 -7.79
CA ALA A 283 14.78 -6.10 -9.18
C ALA A 283 13.69 -5.55 -10.13
N VAL A 284 12.40 -5.86 -9.86
CA VAL A 284 11.27 -5.27 -10.61
C VAL A 284 11.22 -3.76 -10.42
N LEU A 285 11.32 -3.28 -9.18
CA LEU A 285 11.26 -1.85 -8.87
C LEU A 285 12.48 -1.10 -9.43
N GLU A 286 13.68 -1.67 -9.31
CA GLU A 286 14.89 -1.09 -9.91
C GLU A 286 14.79 -1.04 -11.43
N SER A 287 14.32 -2.10 -12.08
CA SER A 287 14.11 -2.11 -13.53
C SER A 287 13.19 -0.99 -13.99
N CYS A 288 12.09 -0.75 -13.27
CA CYS A 288 11.18 0.37 -13.53
C CYS A 288 11.90 1.73 -13.40
N LEU A 289 12.72 1.91 -12.37
CA LEU A 289 13.49 3.14 -12.16
C LEU A 289 14.54 3.37 -13.25
N TYR A 290 15.31 2.35 -13.63
CA TYR A 290 16.29 2.44 -14.73
C TYR A 290 15.61 2.82 -16.05
N GLN A 291 14.47 2.19 -16.38
CA GLN A 291 13.70 2.51 -17.59
C GLN A 291 13.18 3.96 -17.55
N PHE A 292 12.66 4.40 -16.40
CA PHE A 292 12.17 5.76 -16.23
C PHE A 292 13.29 6.81 -16.38
N LEU A 293 14.49 6.50 -15.89
CA LEU A 293 15.69 7.34 -16.03
C LEU A 293 16.34 7.27 -17.42
N ASP A 294 15.76 6.53 -18.37
CA ASP A 294 16.33 6.27 -19.71
C ASP A 294 17.74 5.67 -19.64
N ARG A 295 17.96 4.77 -18.69
CA ARG A 295 19.24 4.07 -18.46
C ARG A 295 19.12 2.59 -18.79
N PRO A 296 20.20 1.97 -19.29
CA PRO A 296 20.21 0.52 -19.50
C PRO A 296 20.09 -0.20 -18.15
N VAL A 297 19.13 -1.12 -18.05
CA VAL A 297 18.96 -1.96 -16.85
C VAL A 297 20.22 -2.83 -16.67
N PRO A 298 20.87 -2.84 -15.50
CA PRO A 298 22.06 -3.66 -15.28
C PRO A 298 21.77 -5.15 -15.50
N VAL A 299 22.74 -5.88 -16.10
CA VAL A 299 22.55 -7.28 -16.50
C VAL A 299 22.14 -8.18 -15.33
N HIS A 300 22.64 -7.94 -14.12
CA HIS A 300 22.29 -8.75 -12.95
C HIS A 300 20.84 -8.50 -12.48
N ILE A 301 20.36 -7.25 -12.57
CA ILE A 301 18.95 -6.90 -12.35
C ILE A 301 18.07 -7.50 -13.43
N ALA A 302 18.47 -7.34 -14.69
CA ALA A 302 17.79 -7.94 -15.82
C ALA A 302 17.69 -9.46 -15.62
N ARG A 303 18.75 -10.16 -15.23
CA ARG A 303 18.69 -11.60 -14.93
C ARG A 303 17.74 -11.94 -13.79
N LEU A 304 17.71 -11.18 -12.69
CA LEU A 304 16.81 -11.47 -11.57
C LEU A 304 15.34 -11.23 -11.93
N HIS A 305 15.09 -10.18 -12.71
CA HIS A 305 13.79 -9.93 -13.33
C HIS A 305 13.43 -11.09 -14.29
N ASP A 306 14.40 -11.52 -15.10
CA ASP A 306 14.27 -12.49 -16.19
C ASP A 306 14.33 -13.96 -15.74
N VAL A 307 14.71 -14.33 -14.52
CA VAL A 307 14.80 -15.76 -14.12
C VAL A 307 13.41 -16.42 -13.99
N LYS A 308 12.35 -15.64 -13.73
CA LYS A 308 10.96 -16.12 -13.95
C LYS A 308 10.40 -15.66 -15.29
N ASP A 309 10.89 -14.55 -15.81
CA ASP A 309 10.42 -13.97 -17.05
C ASP A 309 11.07 -14.63 -18.30
N SER A 310 12.34 -14.85 -18.50
CA SER A 310 12.91 -15.51 -19.70
C SER A 310 12.34 -16.90 -20.02
N ALA A 311 11.81 -17.63 -19.03
CA ALA A 311 11.06 -18.87 -19.25
C ALA A 311 9.57 -18.63 -19.64
N ASN A 312 8.98 -17.47 -19.29
CA ASN A 312 7.55 -17.12 -19.43
C ASN A 312 7.25 -15.79 -20.21
N ASN A 313 8.23 -14.96 -20.52
CA ASN A 313 8.25 -13.54 -20.91
C ASN A 313 9.01 -13.34 -22.23
N LYS A 314 9.42 -14.44 -22.88
CA LYS A 314 9.40 -14.51 -24.35
C LYS A 314 7.98 -14.46 -24.93
N ASN A 315 6.97 -14.32 -24.06
CA ASN A 315 5.58 -14.28 -24.44
C ASN A 315 4.97 -12.95 -23.99
N GLY A 316 5.09 -11.95 -24.85
CA GLY A 316 4.49 -10.63 -24.72
C GLY A 316 2.98 -10.67 -24.45
N PHE A 317 2.27 -11.77 -24.77
CA PHE A 317 0.89 -11.93 -24.32
C PHE A 317 0.74 -12.05 -22.80
N ARG A 318 1.71 -12.62 -22.08
CA ARG A 318 1.68 -12.63 -20.60
C ARG A 318 1.88 -11.24 -20.03
N ARG A 319 2.83 -10.48 -20.57
CA ARG A 319 3.03 -9.07 -20.19
C ARG A 319 1.77 -8.27 -20.46
N PHE A 320 1.17 -8.45 -21.64
CA PHE A 320 -0.11 -7.84 -22.00
C PHE A 320 -1.23 -8.25 -21.03
N TYR A 321 -1.35 -9.54 -20.70
CA TYR A 321 -2.32 -10.03 -19.71
C TYR A 321 -2.14 -9.38 -18.33
N SER A 322 -0.90 -9.21 -17.87
CA SER A 322 -0.61 -8.53 -16.59
C SER A 322 -1.12 -7.09 -16.60
N ILE A 323 -0.89 -6.35 -17.69
CA ILE A 323 -1.38 -4.97 -17.84
C ILE A 323 -2.91 -4.94 -17.90
N VAL A 324 -3.53 -5.81 -18.70
CA VAL A 324 -5.00 -5.96 -18.76
C VAL A 324 -5.57 -6.29 -17.38
N SER A 325 -4.90 -7.15 -16.61
CA SER A 325 -5.30 -7.50 -15.26
C SER A 325 -5.28 -6.28 -14.34
N ILE A 326 -4.23 -5.45 -14.40
CA ILE A 326 -4.15 -4.19 -13.64
C ILE A 326 -5.30 -3.25 -14.02
N ILE A 327 -5.48 -2.95 -15.31
CA ILE A 327 -6.52 -2.03 -15.79
C ILE A 327 -7.92 -2.54 -15.42
N SER A 328 -8.16 -3.85 -15.57
CA SER A 328 -9.45 -4.45 -15.26
C SER A 328 -9.84 -4.40 -13.78
N ARG A 329 -8.83 -4.30 -12.90
CA ARG A 329 -8.97 -4.13 -11.45
C ARG A 329 -8.96 -2.66 -11.06
N SER A 330 -8.79 -1.73 -12.00
CA SER A 330 -8.91 -0.31 -11.71
C SER A 330 -10.28 -0.01 -11.09
N VAL A 331 -10.23 0.81 -10.07
CA VAL A 331 -11.38 1.35 -9.31
C VAL A 331 -11.50 2.85 -9.49
N VAL A 332 -10.67 3.43 -10.37
CA VAL A 332 -10.69 4.83 -10.79
C VAL A 332 -11.21 4.88 -12.23
N CYS A 333 -11.93 5.95 -12.56
CA CYS A 333 -12.37 6.21 -13.92
C CYS A 333 -11.17 6.20 -14.90
N CYS A 334 -11.30 5.49 -16.01
CA CYS A 334 -10.22 5.40 -17.01
C CYS A 334 -10.23 6.57 -18.01
N ALA A 335 -11.18 7.49 -17.93
CA ALA A 335 -11.16 8.67 -18.78
C ALA A 335 -10.03 9.60 -18.34
N PRO A 336 -9.12 10.03 -19.24
CA PRO A 336 -7.99 10.90 -18.89
C PRO A 336 -8.43 12.16 -18.11
N GLY A 337 -7.69 12.54 -17.07
CA GLY A 337 -8.02 13.69 -16.22
C GLY A 337 -9.26 13.53 -15.34
N CYS A 338 -9.79 12.31 -15.17
CA CYS A 338 -10.88 12.04 -14.24
C CYS A 338 -10.42 11.06 -13.15
N ASP A 339 -10.17 11.58 -11.95
CA ASP A 339 -9.73 10.80 -10.80
C ASP A 339 -10.90 10.25 -9.95
N THR A 340 -12.12 10.25 -10.50
CA THR A 340 -13.30 9.78 -9.76
C THR A 340 -13.16 8.30 -9.42
N HIS A 341 -13.12 8.02 -8.12
CA HIS A 341 -13.06 6.67 -7.61
C HIS A 341 -14.45 6.04 -7.53
N GLN A 342 -14.54 4.71 -7.65
CA GLN A 342 -15.81 3.99 -7.72
C GLN A 342 -16.74 4.23 -6.52
N HIS A 343 -16.20 4.46 -5.31
CA HIS A 343 -17.04 4.68 -4.12
C HIS A 343 -17.65 6.10 -4.12
N GLN A 344 -17.08 7.02 -4.91
CA GLN A 344 -17.59 8.38 -5.09
C GLN A 344 -18.71 8.43 -6.14
N THR A 345 -18.94 7.35 -6.89
CA THR A 345 -20.05 7.29 -7.83
C THR A 345 -21.36 7.00 -7.11
N VAL A 346 -22.46 7.56 -7.63
CA VAL A 346 -23.81 7.35 -7.07
C VAL A 346 -24.17 5.86 -6.96
N SER A 347 -23.71 5.03 -7.90
CA SER A 347 -23.97 3.59 -7.87
C SER A 347 -23.01 2.79 -6.97
N GLY A 348 -21.89 3.38 -6.56
CA GLY A 348 -20.76 2.69 -5.95
C GLY A 348 -20.00 1.77 -6.93
N LYS A 349 -20.20 1.94 -8.25
CA LYS A 349 -19.57 1.14 -9.31
C LYS A 349 -19.18 2.04 -10.48
N LEU A 350 -18.15 1.62 -11.22
CA LEU A 350 -17.82 2.17 -12.53
C LEU A 350 -18.52 1.37 -13.64
N GLN A 351 -18.89 2.04 -14.72
CA GLN A 351 -19.52 1.47 -15.90
C GLN A 351 -18.44 0.96 -16.85
N ARG A 352 -18.46 -0.34 -17.17
CA ARG A 352 -17.54 -0.94 -18.14
C ARG A 352 -17.93 -0.57 -19.56
N CYS A 353 -16.94 -0.36 -20.43
CA CYS A 353 -17.17 -0.21 -21.86
C CYS A 353 -17.83 -1.48 -22.41
N ALA A 354 -19.00 -1.37 -23.07
CA ALA A 354 -19.69 -2.53 -23.63
C ALA A 354 -18.93 -3.23 -24.77
N GLY A 355 -17.98 -2.54 -25.42
CA GLY A 355 -17.16 -3.10 -26.50
C GLY A 355 -16.02 -3.97 -25.99
N CYS A 356 -15.01 -3.36 -25.37
CA CYS A 356 -13.83 -4.10 -24.88
C CYS A 356 -14.00 -4.71 -23.49
N THR A 357 -15.00 -4.26 -22.71
CA THR A 357 -15.23 -4.64 -21.30
C THR A 357 -14.11 -4.31 -20.30
N LEU A 358 -12.94 -3.87 -20.76
CA LEU A 358 -11.76 -3.58 -19.94
C LEU A 358 -11.86 -2.25 -19.21
N TYR A 359 -11.99 -1.15 -19.97
CA TYR A 359 -12.03 0.21 -19.44
C TYR A 359 -13.32 0.47 -18.66
N GLN A 360 -13.22 1.23 -17.58
CA GLN A 360 -14.32 1.56 -16.67
C GLN A 360 -14.46 3.07 -16.49
N TYR A 361 -15.69 3.57 -16.41
CA TYR A 361 -15.98 5.01 -16.38
C TYR A 361 -16.95 5.37 -15.27
N CYS A 362 -16.78 6.53 -14.66
CA CYS A 362 -17.74 7.02 -13.66
C CYS A 362 -19.08 7.46 -14.29
N SER A 363 -19.08 7.82 -15.59
CA SER A 363 -20.25 8.29 -16.34
C SER A 363 -20.13 8.02 -17.85
N ARG A 364 -21.27 8.08 -18.55
CA ARG A 364 -21.32 8.01 -20.03
C ARG A 364 -20.57 9.18 -20.69
N ASP A 365 -20.54 10.34 -20.04
CA ASP A 365 -19.87 11.53 -20.61
C ASP A 365 -18.35 11.38 -20.54
N CYS A 366 -17.82 10.81 -19.46
CA CYS A 366 -16.41 10.43 -19.39
C CYS A 366 -16.03 9.40 -20.47
N GLN A 367 -16.88 8.40 -20.70
CA GLN A 367 -16.68 7.45 -21.80
C GLN A 367 -16.69 8.13 -23.17
N LYS A 368 -17.66 9.01 -23.45
CA LYS A 368 -17.74 9.74 -24.74
C LYS A 368 -16.52 10.63 -24.98
N ARG A 369 -16.05 11.33 -23.94
CA ARG A 369 -14.85 12.18 -24.01
C ARG A 369 -13.60 11.36 -24.32
N HIS A 370 -13.45 10.21 -23.66
CA HIS A 370 -12.33 9.29 -23.94
C HIS A 370 -12.45 8.61 -25.31
N TRP A 371 -13.68 8.38 -25.80
CA TRP A 371 -13.95 7.69 -27.06
C TRP A 371 -13.25 8.32 -28.28
N GLY A 372 -13.23 9.65 -28.33
CA GLY A 372 -12.68 10.43 -29.45
C GLY A 372 -11.50 11.32 -29.08
N LEU A 373 -10.84 11.08 -27.95
CA LEU A 373 -9.71 11.89 -27.51
C LEU A 373 -8.52 11.71 -28.46
N ASP A 374 -7.98 12.80 -29.00
CA ASP A 374 -6.74 12.78 -29.79
C ASP A 374 -5.53 13.01 -28.85
N PRO A 375 -4.38 12.32 -29.02
CA PRO A 375 -4.06 11.33 -30.05
C PRO A 375 -4.52 9.89 -29.75
N LEU A 376 -5.16 9.65 -28.61
CA LEU A 376 -5.42 8.30 -28.08
C LEU A 376 -6.92 7.97 -27.96
N PRO A 377 -7.65 7.82 -29.08
CA PRO A 377 -9.09 7.61 -28.99
C PRO A 377 -9.36 6.20 -28.48
N HIS A 378 -10.12 6.08 -27.39
CA HIS A 378 -10.52 4.76 -26.87
C HIS A 378 -11.21 3.90 -27.95
N LYS A 379 -11.85 4.52 -28.95
CA LYS A 379 -12.48 3.82 -30.08
C LYS A 379 -11.55 2.84 -30.81
N ALA A 380 -10.28 3.22 -31.03
CA ALA A 380 -9.32 2.39 -31.77
C ALA A 380 -8.95 1.15 -30.94
N ILE A 381 -8.47 1.38 -29.71
CA ILE A 381 -8.09 0.30 -28.79
C ILE A 381 -9.29 -0.56 -28.38
N CYS A 382 -10.50 0.01 -28.29
CA CYS A 382 -11.70 -0.74 -27.94
C CYS A 382 -12.00 -1.84 -28.97
N ARG A 383 -11.78 -1.58 -30.26
CA ARG A 383 -11.99 -2.58 -31.32
C ARG A 383 -10.94 -3.67 -31.27
N LEU A 384 -9.66 -3.29 -31.12
CA LEU A 384 -8.55 -4.23 -30.96
C LEU A 384 -8.80 -5.18 -29.78
N LEU A 385 -8.96 -4.61 -28.59
CA LEU A 385 -9.20 -5.38 -27.36
C LEU A 385 -10.48 -6.21 -27.44
N GLY A 386 -11.55 -5.66 -27.99
CA GLY A 386 -12.80 -6.40 -28.20
C GLY A 386 -12.62 -7.61 -29.12
N GLY A 387 -11.77 -7.51 -30.15
CA GLY A 387 -11.39 -8.63 -31.01
C GLY A 387 -10.58 -9.68 -30.25
N VAL A 388 -9.50 -9.24 -29.58
CA VAL A 388 -8.63 -10.12 -28.79
C VAL A 388 -9.41 -10.87 -27.72
N PHE A 389 -10.26 -10.18 -26.94
CA PHE A 389 -10.98 -10.81 -25.84
C PHE A 389 -12.14 -11.72 -26.26
N LYS A 390 -12.63 -11.62 -27.49
CA LYS A 390 -13.53 -12.64 -28.06
C LYS A 390 -12.81 -13.97 -28.28
N MET A 391 -11.52 -13.92 -28.61
CA MET A 391 -10.70 -15.10 -28.87
C MET A 391 -10.03 -15.62 -27.60
N ALA A 392 -9.58 -14.71 -26.73
CA ALA A 392 -8.91 -14.98 -25.47
C ALA A 392 -9.61 -14.23 -24.31
N PRO A 393 -10.67 -14.78 -23.70
CA PRO A 393 -11.43 -14.12 -22.65
C PRO A 393 -10.62 -13.97 -21.35
N TYR A 394 -9.91 -12.85 -21.21
CA TYR A 394 -8.92 -12.61 -20.15
C TYR A 394 -9.43 -12.79 -18.70
N ARG A 395 -10.74 -12.69 -18.45
CA ARG A 395 -11.29 -12.83 -17.08
C ARG A 395 -11.43 -14.27 -16.61
N SER A 396 -11.49 -15.21 -17.55
CA SER A 396 -11.67 -16.63 -17.26
C SER A 396 -10.40 -17.45 -17.46
N LEU A 397 -9.30 -16.80 -17.87
CA LEU A 397 -8.04 -17.44 -18.20
C LEU A 397 -6.95 -16.97 -17.25
N THR A 398 -6.00 -17.84 -16.93
CA THR A 398 -4.69 -17.44 -16.37
C THR A 398 -3.86 -16.74 -17.44
N GLY A 399 -2.75 -16.10 -17.07
CA GLY A 399 -1.85 -15.48 -18.04
C GLY A 399 -1.33 -16.47 -19.09
N ASP A 400 -1.02 -17.69 -18.67
CA ASP A 400 -0.53 -18.77 -19.52
C ASP A 400 -1.60 -19.25 -20.50
N GLN A 401 -2.83 -19.43 -20.01
CA GLN A 401 -3.98 -19.81 -20.83
C GLN A 401 -4.35 -18.70 -21.82
N PHE A 402 -4.29 -17.44 -21.39
CA PHE A 402 -4.54 -16.29 -22.24
C PHE A 402 -3.51 -16.21 -23.38
N ALA A 403 -2.24 -16.41 -23.05
CA ALA A 403 -1.16 -16.42 -24.04
C ALA A 403 -1.32 -17.55 -25.06
N ALA A 404 -1.62 -18.77 -24.59
CA ALA A 404 -1.90 -19.91 -25.47
C ALA A 404 -3.11 -19.65 -26.40
N ALA A 405 -4.17 -19.03 -25.88
CA ALA A 405 -5.34 -18.67 -26.66
C ALA A 405 -5.03 -17.61 -27.74
N CYS A 406 -4.19 -16.61 -27.42
CA CYS A 406 -3.75 -15.62 -28.42
C CYS A 406 -2.93 -16.26 -29.55
N ILE A 407 -2.01 -17.17 -29.20
CA ILE A 407 -1.20 -17.92 -30.17
C ILE A 407 -2.10 -18.79 -31.06
N ALA A 408 -3.03 -19.53 -30.46
CA ALA A 408 -3.96 -20.40 -31.21
C ALA A 408 -4.87 -19.61 -32.17
N ALA A 409 -5.17 -18.36 -31.82
CA ALA A 409 -5.95 -17.43 -32.65
C ALA A 409 -5.12 -16.73 -33.74
N GLY A 410 -3.81 -16.99 -33.82
CA GLY A 410 -2.92 -16.36 -34.79
C GLY A 410 -2.71 -14.86 -34.56
N ILE A 411 -2.88 -14.38 -33.32
CA ILE A 411 -2.59 -12.99 -32.97
C ILE A 411 -1.07 -12.80 -33.01
N ILE A 412 -0.61 -11.72 -33.66
CA ILE A 412 0.81 -11.39 -33.72
C ILE A 412 1.18 -10.62 -32.46
N GLU A 413 2.13 -11.15 -31.70
CA GLU A 413 2.54 -10.62 -30.40
C GLU A 413 3.10 -9.20 -30.52
N GLU A 414 3.97 -8.97 -31.51
CA GLU A 414 4.65 -7.70 -31.75
C GLU A 414 3.66 -6.57 -32.04
N GLU A 415 2.71 -6.80 -32.95
CA GLU A 415 1.65 -5.83 -33.28
C GLU A 415 0.79 -5.48 -32.06
N LEU A 416 0.41 -6.49 -31.26
CA LEU A 416 -0.39 -6.26 -30.07
C LEU A 416 0.40 -5.49 -29.01
N CYS A 417 1.67 -5.85 -28.79
CA CYS A 417 2.53 -5.19 -27.83
C CYS A 417 2.84 -3.74 -28.24
N GLU A 418 3.16 -3.47 -29.50
CA GLU A 418 3.42 -2.11 -30.00
C GLU A 418 2.20 -1.22 -29.82
N GLN A 419 1.02 -1.69 -30.26
CA GLN A 419 -0.21 -0.92 -30.12
C GLN A 419 -0.51 -0.65 -28.65
N MET A 420 -0.42 -1.66 -27.79
CA MET A 420 -0.66 -1.53 -26.35
C MET A 420 0.33 -0.61 -25.64
N CYS A 421 1.62 -0.81 -25.86
CA CYS A 421 2.67 0.03 -25.29
C CYS A 421 2.46 1.48 -25.71
N TRP A 422 2.13 1.73 -26.98
CA TRP A 422 1.84 3.08 -27.44
C TRP A 422 0.68 3.72 -26.67
N PHE A 423 -0.45 3.01 -26.49
CA PHE A 423 -1.60 3.54 -25.76
C PHE A 423 -1.33 3.76 -24.27
N LEU A 424 -0.70 2.81 -23.60
CA LEU A 424 -0.45 2.87 -22.15
C LEU A 424 0.61 3.91 -21.79
N VAL A 425 1.67 3.99 -22.61
CA VAL A 425 2.74 4.96 -22.44
C VAL A 425 2.18 6.36 -22.74
N GLN A 426 1.44 6.57 -23.83
CA GLN A 426 0.94 7.91 -24.14
C GLN A 426 -0.12 8.42 -23.15
N GLU A 427 -0.99 7.56 -22.59
CA GLU A 427 -2.03 8.00 -21.63
C GLU A 427 -1.46 8.50 -20.31
N HIS A 428 -0.30 7.97 -19.88
CA HIS A 428 0.20 8.20 -18.53
C HIS A 428 1.57 8.89 -18.48
N THR A 429 2.44 8.65 -19.47
CA THR A 429 3.81 9.15 -19.44
C THR A 429 4.02 10.44 -20.22
N ARG A 430 3.28 10.74 -21.29
CA ARG A 430 3.68 11.83 -22.21
C ARG A 430 3.71 13.21 -21.55
N GLU A 431 2.64 13.58 -20.85
CA GLU A 431 2.58 14.87 -20.15
C GLU A 431 3.60 14.94 -19.00
N HIS A 432 3.84 13.81 -18.31
CA HIS A 432 4.82 13.73 -17.22
C HIS A 432 6.27 13.76 -17.73
N VAL A 433 6.59 13.03 -18.80
CA VAL A 433 7.91 12.98 -19.43
C VAL A 433 8.23 14.31 -20.10
N GLU A 434 7.27 14.96 -20.76
CA GLU A 434 7.45 16.30 -21.30
C GLU A 434 7.67 17.33 -20.19
N ARG A 435 6.93 17.25 -19.07
CA ARG A 435 7.14 18.09 -17.88
C ARG A 435 8.50 17.84 -17.21
N TYR A 436 8.94 16.58 -17.11
CA TYR A 436 10.28 16.23 -16.62
C TYR A 436 11.37 16.86 -17.49
N ARG A 437 11.28 16.64 -18.80
CA ARG A 437 12.23 17.20 -19.77
C ARG A 437 12.22 18.73 -19.72
N GLY A 438 11.07 19.36 -19.50
CA GLY A 438 10.95 20.79 -19.24
C GLY A 438 11.75 21.23 -18.01
N ARG A 439 11.48 20.64 -16.85
CA ARG A 439 12.14 21.01 -15.57
C ARG A 439 13.65 20.74 -15.55
N VAL A 440 14.10 19.67 -16.20
CA VAL A 440 15.54 19.40 -16.40
C VAL A 440 16.18 20.46 -17.30
N ARG A 441 15.50 20.88 -18.38
CA ARG A 441 15.98 21.96 -19.25
C ARG A 441 16.02 23.31 -18.54
N GLU A 442 15.10 23.56 -17.62
CA GLU A 442 14.99 24.80 -16.85
C GLU A 442 15.95 24.85 -15.65
N GLY A 443 16.69 23.76 -15.37
CA GLY A 443 17.64 23.69 -14.25
C GLY A 443 16.98 23.65 -12.87
N GLU A 444 15.65 23.51 -12.79
CA GLU A 444 14.92 23.33 -11.54
C GLU A 444 15.24 22.00 -10.86
N ILE A 445 15.58 21.00 -11.68
CA ILE A 445 16.13 19.74 -11.24
C ILE A 445 17.58 19.74 -11.69
N ALA A 446 18.50 19.63 -10.73
CA ALA A 446 19.92 19.63 -11.04
C ALA A 446 20.21 18.55 -12.09
N SER A 447 20.74 18.94 -13.26
CA SER A 447 21.28 17.99 -14.21
C SER A 447 22.49 17.33 -13.54
N HIS A 448 22.29 16.17 -12.93
CA HIS A 448 23.41 15.34 -12.52
C HIS A 448 23.96 14.69 -13.79
N SER A 449 24.80 15.45 -14.50
CA SER A 449 25.72 14.93 -15.49
C SER A 449 26.70 14.03 -14.76
N VAL A 450 26.49 12.71 -14.89
CA VAL A 450 27.54 11.70 -14.71
C VAL A 450 28.24 11.52 -16.05
#